data_AF-A0A2E2QP89-F1
#
_entry.id   AF-A0A2E2QP89-F1
#
_cell.length_a   1.000
_cell.length_b   1.000
_cell.length_c   1.000
_cell.angle_alpha   90.00
_cell.angle_beta   90.00
_cell.angle_gamma   90.00
#
_symmetry.space_group_name_H-M   'P 1'
#
loop_
_entity.id
_entity.type
_entity.pdbx_description
1 polymer ?
#
loop_
_entity_poly.entity_id
_entity_poly.type
_entity_poly.pdbx_seq_one_letter_code
_entity_poly.pdbx_strand_id
1 'polypeptide(L)'
;AGRALFVTSSVAHENKQFWSAYAASKAALEVIAKTYAHEVAKTNLKVNLIDPGPTRTRLRAVAYPAENPNDHPLPETKAQMFLDAVLSEENGVVFGG
;
A
#
# COMPACT_ATOMS: atom_id res chain seq x y z
N ALA A 1 -0.60 -20.80 -5.04
CA ALA A 1 0.47 -20.25 -5.90
C ALA A 1 1.12 -19.07 -5.19
N GLY A 2 2.25 -18.54 -5.68
CA GLY A 2 2.93 -17.41 -5.04
C GLY A 2 2.07 -16.13 -5.02
N ARG A 3 2.32 -15.25 -4.05
CA ARG A 3 1.70 -13.93 -3.91
C ARG A 3 2.76 -12.91 -3.55
N ALA A 4 2.81 -11.81 -4.29
CA ALA A 4 3.62 -10.64 -3.96
C ALA A 4 2.67 -9.47 -3.70
N LEU A 5 2.68 -8.97 -2.46
CA LEU A 5 1.87 -7.83 -2.05
C LEU A 5 2.78 -6.70 -1.57
N PHE A 6 2.70 -5.55 -2.24
CA PHE A 6 3.49 -4.37 -1.92
C PHE A 6 2.67 -3.33 -1.17
N VAL A 7 3.21 -2.73 -0.11
CA VAL A 7 2.51 -1.69 0.66
C VAL A 7 2.78 -0.32 0.04
N THR A 8 1.76 0.28 -0.57
CA THR A 8 1.78 1.64 -1.15
C THR A 8 1.18 2.66 -0.17
N SER A 9 0.83 3.86 -0.65
CA SER A 9 0.11 4.89 0.08
C SER A 9 -0.51 5.89 -0.89
N SER A 10 -1.69 6.42 -0.55
CA SER A 10 -2.44 7.42 -1.31
C SER A 10 -1.62 8.65 -1.68
N VAL A 11 -0.61 9.00 -0.87
CA VAL A 11 0.32 10.10 -1.15
C VAL A 11 1.12 9.93 -2.45
N ALA A 12 1.16 8.72 -3.03
CA ALA A 12 1.67 8.47 -4.38
C ALA A 12 0.92 9.27 -5.47
N HIS A 13 -0.31 9.73 -5.17
CA HIS A 13 -1.19 10.43 -6.12
C HIS A 13 -1.68 11.80 -5.63
N GLU A 14 -1.56 12.11 -4.33
CA GLU A 14 -2.08 13.36 -3.74
C GLU A 14 -1.21 14.61 -3.99
N ASN A 15 0.06 14.45 -4.38
CA ASN A 15 1.03 15.56 -4.50
C ASN A 15 1.11 16.44 -3.24
N LYS A 16 1.08 15.81 -2.07
CA LYS A 16 1.02 16.50 -0.78
C LYS A 16 2.31 17.25 -0.47
N GLN A 17 2.18 18.50 -0.03
CA GLN A 17 3.29 19.33 0.45
C GLN A 17 4.10 18.63 1.56
N PHE A 18 5.43 18.77 1.55
CA PHE A 18 6.38 18.13 2.47
C PHE A 18 6.56 16.60 2.31
N TRP A 19 5.89 15.96 1.34
CA TRP A 19 5.97 14.51 1.12
C TRP A 19 6.74 14.08 -0.12
N SER A 20 7.42 15.00 -0.82
CA SER A 20 7.98 14.78 -2.17
C SER A 20 8.75 13.47 -2.33
N ALA A 21 9.79 13.23 -1.53
CA ALA A 21 10.62 12.02 -1.64
C ALA A 21 9.83 10.75 -1.31
N TYR A 22 8.95 10.81 -0.30
CA TYR A 22 8.13 9.65 0.08
C TYR A 22 7.08 9.34 -0.99
N ALA A 23 6.36 10.35 -1.47
CA ALA A 23 5.39 10.23 -2.56
C ALA A 23 6.04 9.68 -3.84
N ALA A 24 7.20 10.21 -4.22
CA ALA A 24 7.97 9.70 -5.36
C ALA A 24 8.35 8.22 -5.18
N SER A 25 8.79 7.81 -3.98
CA SER A 25 9.13 6.41 -3.71
C SER A 25 7.93 5.47 -3.83
N LYS A 26 6.76 5.89 -3.36
CA LYS A 26 5.52 5.11 -3.45
C LYS A 26 5.02 5.04 -4.89
N ALA A 27 5.01 6.15 -5.61
CA ALA A 27 4.67 6.16 -7.04
C ALA A 27 5.60 5.26 -7.87
N ALA A 28 6.92 5.32 -7.62
CA ALA A 28 7.88 4.43 -8.27
C ALA A 28 7.62 2.95 -7.95
N LEU A 29 7.30 2.64 -6.69
CA LEU A 29 6.94 1.29 -6.28
C LEU A 29 5.68 0.78 -7.00
N GLU A 30 4.68 1.64 -7.20
CA GLU A 30 3.49 1.26 -7.97
C GLU A 30 3.80 0.90 -9.40
N VAL A 31 4.64 1.69 -10.06
CA VAL A 31 5.08 1.43 -11.43
C VAL A 31 5.81 0.08 -11.49
N ILE A 32 6.77 -0.16 -10.60
CA ILE A 32 7.53 -1.41 -10.55
C ILE A 32 6.60 -2.61 -10.35
N ALA A 33 5.68 -2.54 -9.38
CA ALA A 33 4.79 -3.65 -9.06
C ALA A 33 3.77 -3.92 -10.17
N LYS A 34 3.22 -2.87 -10.81
CA LYS A 34 2.30 -3.01 -11.95
C LYS A 34 3.02 -3.59 -13.17
N THR A 35 4.23 -3.12 -13.48
CA THR A 35 5.07 -3.72 -14.53
C THR A 35 5.37 -5.19 -14.24
N TYR A 36 5.75 -5.51 -13.00
CA TYR A 36 6.01 -6.89 -12.59
C TYR A 36 4.76 -7.77 -12.76
N ALA A 37 3.57 -7.26 -12.39
CA ALA A 37 2.30 -7.95 -12.61
C ALA A 37 2.07 -8.30 -14.09
N HIS A 38 2.37 -7.37 -15.01
CA HIS A 38 2.27 -7.61 -16.45
C HIS A 38 3.28 -8.64 -16.95
N GLU A 39 4.53 -8.60 -16.46
CA GLU A 39 5.58 -9.54 -16.84
C GLU A 39 5.23 -10.99 -16.46
N VAL A 40 4.58 -11.18 -15.31
CA VAL A 40 4.23 -12.52 -14.81
C VAL A 40 2.80 -12.94 -15.13
N ALA A 41 2.09 -12.21 -15.98
CA ALA A 41 0.67 -12.43 -16.29
C ALA A 41 0.35 -13.83 -16.85
N LYS A 42 1.34 -14.53 -17.41
CA LYS A 42 1.21 -15.91 -17.93
C LYS A 42 1.62 -16.99 -16.92
N THR A 43 1.90 -16.60 -15.68
CA THR A 43 2.30 -17.50 -14.59
C THR A 43 1.19 -17.59 -13.54
N ASN A 44 1.37 -18.45 -12.54
CA ASN A 44 0.45 -18.54 -11.40
C ASN A 44 0.74 -17.50 -10.29
N LEU A 45 1.78 -16.66 -10.45
CA LEU A 45 2.09 -15.61 -9.48
C LEU A 45 1.12 -14.43 -9.65
N LYS A 46 0.61 -13.92 -8.52
CA LYS A 46 -0.17 -12.68 -8.47
C LYS A 46 0.63 -11.59 -7.77
N VAL A 47 0.67 -10.42 -8.38
CA VAL A 47 1.41 -9.26 -7.90
C VAL A 47 0.43 -8.11 -7.73
N ASN A 48 0.24 -7.64 -6.50
CA ASN A 48 -0.70 -6.57 -6.19
C ASN A 48 -0.07 -5.57 -5.21
N LEU A 49 -0.76 -4.46 -5.00
CA LEU A 49 -0.41 -3.44 -4.03
C LEU A 49 -1.54 -3.25 -3.03
N ILE A 50 -1.22 -2.70 -1.86
CA ILE A 50 -2.21 -2.34 -0.84
C ILE A 50 -1.85 -1.00 -0.20
N ASP A 51 -2.84 -0.12 -0.10
CA ASP A 51 -2.79 1.06 0.77
C ASP A 51 -3.61 0.78 2.04
N PRO A 52 -2.97 0.65 3.22
CA PRO A 52 -3.70 0.46 4.47
C PRO A 52 -4.44 1.73 4.94
N GLY A 53 -4.20 2.88 4.31
CA GLY A 53 -4.68 4.18 4.77
C GLY A 53 -4.06 4.60 6.11
N PRO A 54 -4.58 5.66 6.74
CA PRO A 54 -4.13 6.09 8.06
C PRO A 54 -4.23 4.95 9.08
N THR A 55 -3.11 4.66 9.74
CA THR A 55 -2.97 3.54 10.68
C THR A 55 -2.09 3.98 11.84
N ARG A 56 -2.48 3.62 13.07
CA ARG A 56 -1.82 3.98 14.31
C ARG A 56 -0.45 3.30 14.44
N THR A 57 0.55 3.89 13.81
CA THR A 57 1.93 3.39 13.73
C THR A 57 2.92 4.47 14.14
N ARG A 58 4.16 4.07 14.45
CA ARG A 58 5.26 5.00 14.68
C ARG A 58 5.54 5.89 13.47
N LEU A 59 5.39 5.36 12.25
CA LEU A 59 5.54 6.15 11.02
C LEU A 59 4.51 7.29 10.96
N ARG A 60 3.23 7.01 11.25
CA ARG A 60 2.18 8.05 11.27
C ARG A 60 2.45 9.11 12.33
N ALA A 61 2.87 8.70 13.52
CA ALA A 61 3.16 9.62 14.63
C ALA A 61 4.32 10.58 14.30
N VAL A 62 5.38 10.09 13.63
CA VAL A 62 6.48 10.95 13.17
C VAL A 62 6.03 11.87 12.04
N ALA A 63 5.18 11.38 11.14
CA ALA A 63 4.74 12.11 9.97
C ALA A 63 3.71 13.22 10.28
N TYR A 64 2.88 13.02 11.31
CA TYR A 64 1.86 13.97 11.77
C TYR A 64 1.89 14.08 13.31
N PRO A 65 2.89 14.78 13.88
CA PRO A 65 3.11 14.79 15.33
C PRO A 65 2.02 15.49 16.15
N ALA A 66 1.19 16.32 15.50
CA ALA A 66 0.07 17.02 16.13
C ALA A 66 -1.25 16.21 16.11
N GLU A 67 -1.31 15.09 15.40
CA GLU A 67 -2.52 14.25 15.39
C GLU A 67 -2.63 13.44 16.68
N ASN A 68 -3.87 13.23 17.16
CA ASN A 68 -4.12 12.28 18.23
C ASN A 68 -4.03 10.85 17.66
N PRO A 69 -3.12 9.98 18.15
CA PRO A 69 -2.99 8.62 17.63
C PRO A 69 -4.28 7.80 17.73
N ASN A 70 -5.17 8.13 18.66
CA ASN A 70 -6.44 7.41 18.87
C ASN A 70 -7.50 7.71 17.80
N ASP A 71 -7.29 8.69 16.94
CA ASP A 71 -8.17 8.98 15.81
C ASP A 71 -7.93 7.98 14.64
N HIS A 72 -6.86 7.18 14.72
CA HIS A 72 -6.48 6.22 13.69
C HIS A 72 -6.73 4.77 14.14
N PRO A 73 -7.15 3.89 13.21
CA PRO A 73 -7.33 2.48 13.50
C PRO A 73 -6.01 1.82 13.89
N LEU A 74 -6.13 0.81 14.75
CA LEU A 74 -5.03 -0.08 15.15
C LEU A 74 -4.49 -0.89 13.95
N PRO A 75 -3.20 -1.21 13.89
CA PRO A 75 -2.66 -2.07 12.83
C PRO A 75 -3.37 -3.43 12.72
N GLU A 76 -3.76 -4.02 13.84
CA GLU A 76 -4.42 -5.34 13.90
C GLU A 76 -5.79 -5.31 13.20
N THR A 77 -6.48 -4.16 13.20
CA THR A 77 -7.78 -4.02 12.51
C THR A 77 -7.63 -3.96 11.00
N LYS A 78 -6.39 -3.84 10.48
CA LYS A 78 -6.09 -3.90 9.04
C LYS A 78 -5.76 -5.32 8.59
N ALA A 79 -5.59 -6.29 9.49
CA ALA A 79 -5.17 -7.64 9.11
C ALA A 79 -6.09 -8.29 8.05
N GLN A 80 -7.41 -8.09 8.17
CA GLN A 80 -8.37 -8.67 7.23
C GLN A 80 -8.19 -8.14 5.80
N MET A 81 -8.00 -6.84 5.61
CA MET A 81 -7.81 -6.29 4.25
C MET A 81 -6.51 -6.79 3.59
N PHE A 82 -5.47 -7.06 4.38
CA PHE A 82 -4.25 -7.69 3.87
C PHE A 82 -4.51 -9.14 3.46
N LEU A 83 -5.26 -9.88 4.28
CA LEU A 83 -5.63 -11.26 3.97
C LEU A 83 -6.44 -11.32 2.66
N ASP A 84 -7.44 -10.44 2.51
CA ASP A 84 -8.27 -10.38 1.31
C ASP A 84 -7.44 -10.03 0.06
N ALA A 85 -6.50 -9.07 0.18
CA ALA A 85 -5.63 -8.68 -0.92
C ALA A 85 -4.63 -9.79 -1.32
N VAL A 86 -4.08 -10.53 -0.35
CA VAL A 86 -3.17 -11.67 -0.62
C VAL A 86 -3.94 -12.84 -1.25
N LEU A 87 -5.17 -13.11 -0.80
CA LEU A 87 -5.98 -14.22 -1.31
C LEU A 87 -6.68 -13.93 -2.64
N SER A 88 -6.71 -12.66 -3.06
CA SER A 88 -7.32 -12.26 -4.33
C SER A 88 -6.67 -12.95 -5.54
N GLU A 89 -7.50 -13.20 -6.56
CA GLU A 89 -7.07 -13.69 -7.87
C GLU A 89 -6.74 -12.57 -8.86
N GLU A 90 -6.93 -11.32 -8.44
CA GLU A 90 -6.54 -10.12 -9.18
C GLU A 90 -5.02 -10.04 -9.39
N ASN A 91 -4.61 -9.28 -10.41
CA ASN A 91 -3.20 -9.04 -10.72
C ASN A 91 -2.99 -7.60 -11.21
N GLY A 92 -2.06 -6.88 -10.60
CA GLY A 92 -1.74 -5.48 -10.91
C GLY A 92 -2.67 -4.45 -10.23
N VAL A 93 -3.47 -4.88 -9.25
CA VAL A 93 -4.48 -4.03 -8.58
C VAL A 93 -3.88 -3.40 -7.31
N VAL A 94 -4.31 -2.17 -7.02
CA VAL A 94 -4.10 -1.51 -5.72
C VAL A 94 -5.35 -1.70 -4.87
N PHE A 95 -5.23 -2.39 -3.75
CA PHE A 95 -6.29 -2.57 -2.77
C PHE A 95 -6.27 -1.45 -1.73
N GLY A 96 -7.45 -1.06 -1.22
CA GLY A 96 -7.57 0.03 -0.25
C GLY A 96 -7.61 1.41 -0.92
N GLY A 97 -7.29 2.45 -0.13
CA GLY A 97 -7.59 3.85 -0.42
C GLY A 97 -8.62 4.41 0.54
#